data_AF-A0AAU3C0F7-F1
#
_entry.id   AF-A0AAU3C0F7-F1
#
_cell.length_a   1.000
_cell.length_b   1.000
_cell.length_c   1.000
_cell.angle_alpha   90.00
_cell.angle_beta   90.00
_cell.angle_gamma   90.00
#
_symmetry.space_group_name_H-M   'P 1'
#
loop_
_entity.id
_entity.type
_entity.pdbx_description
1 polymer ?
#
loop_
_entity_poly.entity_id
_entity_poly.type
_entity_poly.pdbx_seq_one_letter_code
_entity_poly.pdbx_strand_id
1 'polypeptide(L)'
;MARIRVLEAIAGADFSWAPGDLVDLPDEQAALWADGHRAELADLEELVDPGLQVEEMTTPRVVTADGVELEVLQAVVEEIDPPEGVEGDETWGQWVVTVALPQPTPVKPGSDPAVPPVVEESPAPAGGDGAPDGDTPAPAAPPFDPSEHSNREVLAYLDTVGEEEALRVLDEEAAGEDRAGIRKHRAAVLEAARLRQPAREVAADDSRGGGRGEQPETRDW
;
A
#
# COMPACT_ATOMS: atom_id res chain seq x y z
N MET A 1 -5.35 39.01 -15.59
CA MET A 1 -4.13 38.33 -16.09
C MET A 1 -4.62 37.42 -17.19
N ALA A 2 -4.22 37.70 -18.42
CA ALA A 2 -4.56 36.91 -19.58
C ALA A 2 -3.34 36.11 -20.02
N ARG A 3 -3.57 34.92 -20.54
CA ARG A 3 -2.52 34.04 -21.04
C ARG A 3 -2.51 34.12 -22.56
N ILE A 4 -1.32 34.23 -23.14
CA ILE A 4 -1.13 34.16 -24.59
C ILE A 4 -0.36 32.90 -24.96
N ARG A 5 -0.65 32.33 -26.13
CA ARG A 5 0.16 31.29 -26.76
C ARG A 5 1.01 31.93 -27.85
N VAL A 6 2.32 31.76 -27.75
CA VAL A 6 3.28 32.33 -28.69
C VAL A 6 3.28 31.49 -29.98
N LEU A 7 3.12 32.13 -31.14
CA LEU A 7 3.05 31.45 -32.45
C LEU A 7 4.36 31.54 -33.23
N GLU A 8 5.13 32.61 -33.03
CA GLU A 8 6.44 32.86 -33.65
C GLU A 8 7.49 33.11 -32.57
N ALA A 9 8.76 32.80 -32.82
CA ALA A 9 9.82 33.09 -31.85
C ALA A 9 9.99 34.60 -31.66
N ILE A 10 9.93 35.08 -30.41
CA ILE A 10 10.06 36.50 -30.06
C ILE A 10 11.21 36.67 -29.08
N ALA A 11 12.14 37.58 -29.37
CA ALA A 11 13.22 37.92 -28.45
C ALA A 11 13.31 39.43 -28.25
N GLY A 12 13.42 39.84 -26.99
CA GLY A 12 13.71 41.21 -26.55
C GLY A 12 15.01 41.28 -25.76
N ALA A 13 15.33 42.46 -25.23
CA ALA A 13 16.55 42.66 -24.46
C ALA A 13 16.62 41.78 -23.19
N ASP A 14 15.46 41.50 -22.58
CA ASP A 14 15.33 40.81 -21.30
C ASP A 14 14.39 39.59 -21.34
N PHE A 15 13.97 39.16 -22.53
CA PHE A 15 13.08 38.00 -22.68
C PHE A 15 13.29 37.29 -24.01
N SER A 16 12.97 35.99 -24.03
CA SER A 16 12.91 35.18 -25.24
C SER A 16 11.80 34.15 -25.07
N TRP A 17 10.92 34.08 -26.05
CA TRP A 17 9.80 33.12 -26.10
C TRP A 17 9.89 32.30 -27.39
N ALA A 18 9.71 31.00 -27.27
CA ALA A 18 9.64 30.08 -28.40
C ALA A 18 8.18 29.89 -28.86
N PRO A 19 7.96 29.48 -30.13
CA PRO A 19 6.65 29.04 -30.58
C PRO A 19 6.11 27.91 -29.70
N GLY A 20 4.87 28.04 -29.23
CA GLY A 20 4.21 27.12 -28.31
C GLY A 20 4.26 27.55 -26.85
N ASP A 21 5.14 28.49 -26.47
CA ASP A 21 5.22 28.97 -25.10
C ASP A 21 3.92 29.65 -24.66
N LEU A 22 3.56 29.43 -23.39
CA LEU A 22 2.43 30.06 -22.74
C LEU A 22 2.93 31.13 -21.77
N VAL A 23 2.52 32.38 -22.00
CA VAL A 23 3.01 33.53 -21.22
C VAL A 23 1.84 34.22 -20.55
N ASP A 24 1.93 34.38 -19.23
CA ASP A 24 0.96 35.13 -18.43
C ASP A 24 1.32 36.62 -18.42
N LEU A 25 0.40 37.46 -18.90
CA LEU A 25 0.57 38.90 -18.99
C LEU A 25 -0.64 39.64 -18.39
N PRO A 26 -0.48 40.92 -18.00
CA PRO A 26 -1.62 41.80 -17.78
C PRO A 26 -2.49 41.88 -19.05
N ASP A 27 -3.80 41.97 -18.89
CA ASP A 27 -4.79 41.91 -19.99
C ASP A 27 -4.51 42.95 -21.09
N GLU A 28 -4.07 44.15 -20.71
CA GLU A 28 -3.67 45.21 -21.64
C GLU A 28 -2.45 44.84 -22.48
N GLN A 29 -1.47 44.16 -21.90
CA GLN A 29 -0.28 43.70 -22.63
C GLN A 29 -0.59 42.48 -23.49
N ALA A 30 -1.39 41.54 -22.99
CA ALA A 30 -1.83 40.38 -23.76
C ALA A 30 -2.53 40.81 -25.06
N ALA A 31 -3.41 41.82 -25.00
CA ALA A 31 -4.09 42.36 -26.18
C ALA A 31 -3.14 42.99 -27.22
N LEU A 32 -1.97 43.50 -26.81
CA LEU A 32 -0.97 44.05 -27.73
C LEU A 32 -0.14 42.98 -28.45
N TRP A 33 0.01 41.81 -27.81
CA TRP A 33 0.78 40.69 -28.34
C TRP A 33 -0.10 39.68 -29.11
N ALA A 34 -1.36 39.52 -28.70
CA ALA A 34 -2.34 38.62 -29.32
C ALA A 34 -2.92 39.20 -30.61
N ASP A 35 -2.05 39.49 -31.59
CA ASP A 35 -2.44 40.01 -32.91
C ASP A 35 -2.80 38.92 -33.93
N GLY A 36 -2.76 37.65 -33.52
CA GLY A 36 -3.04 36.48 -34.37
C GLY A 36 -1.87 36.08 -35.28
N HIS A 37 -0.76 36.83 -35.26
CA HIS A 37 0.45 36.51 -36.01
C HIS A 37 1.61 36.12 -35.10
N ARG A 38 1.87 36.93 -34.06
CA ARG A 38 2.97 36.71 -33.10
C ARG A 38 2.52 35.84 -31.93
N ALA A 39 1.30 36.06 -31.47
CA ALA A 39 0.66 35.27 -30.44
C ALA A 39 -0.87 35.30 -30.61
N GLU A 40 -1.55 34.39 -29.92
CA GLU A 40 -3.00 34.37 -29.76
C GLU A 40 -3.38 34.34 -28.28
N LEU A 41 -4.59 34.82 -27.94
CA LEU A 41 -5.11 34.65 -26.58
C LEU A 41 -5.38 33.16 -26.37
N ALA A 42 -4.72 32.56 -25.37
CA ALA A 42 -5.01 31.20 -24.99
C ALA A 42 -6.34 31.21 -24.23
N ASP A 43 -7.39 30.65 -24.83
CA ASP A 43 -8.64 30.45 -24.12
C ASP A 43 -8.36 29.56 -22.92
N LEU A 44 -8.73 30.05 -21.73
CA LEU A 44 -8.42 29.38 -20.46
C LEU A 44 -9.07 27.98 -20.38
N GLU A 45 -10.09 27.73 -21.20
CA GLU A 45 -10.75 26.43 -21.36
C GLU A 45 -10.05 25.50 -22.37
N GLU A 46 -9.21 26.00 -23.28
CA GLU A 46 -8.57 25.23 -24.35
C GLU A 46 -7.16 24.71 -23.97
N LEU A 47 -6.70 25.03 -22.76
CA LEU A 47 -5.45 24.50 -22.18
C LEU A 47 -5.60 23.14 -21.51
N VAL A 48 -6.75 22.49 -21.67
CA VAL A 48 -6.81 21.03 -21.60
C VAL A 48 -6.19 20.53 -22.90
N ASP A 49 -4.90 20.23 -22.83
CA ASP A 49 -4.06 19.73 -23.91
C ASP A 49 -4.85 18.87 -24.93
N PRO A 50 -5.12 19.36 -26.17
CA PRO A 50 -5.87 18.58 -27.16
C PRO A 50 -5.10 17.34 -27.66
N GLY A 51 -3.81 17.20 -27.30
CA GLY A 51 -3.01 16.00 -27.52
C GLY A 51 -3.28 14.90 -26.48
N LEU A 52 -3.77 15.27 -25.30
CA LEU A 52 -4.44 14.35 -24.38
C LEU A 52 -5.94 14.49 -24.62
N GLN A 53 -6.40 14.02 -25.78
CA GLN A 53 -7.69 13.34 -25.77
C GLN A 53 -7.51 12.20 -24.78
N VAL A 54 -7.83 12.46 -23.52
CA VAL A 54 -8.10 11.45 -22.53
C VAL A 54 -9.29 10.70 -23.12
N GLU A 55 -9.02 9.73 -24.00
CA GLU A 55 -9.98 8.73 -24.44
C GLU A 55 -10.69 8.33 -23.16
N GLU A 56 -11.97 8.73 -23.03
CA GLU A 56 -12.74 8.74 -21.78
C GLU A 56 -12.15 7.74 -20.80
N MET A 57 -11.26 8.22 -19.91
CA MET A 57 -10.41 7.34 -19.11
C MET A 57 -11.38 6.48 -18.32
N THR A 58 -11.53 5.25 -18.80
CA THR A 58 -12.74 4.49 -18.49
C THR A 58 -12.62 4.19 -17.01
N THR A 59 -13.58 4.70 -16.23
CA THR A 59 -13.50 4.57 -14.78
C THR A 59 -13.30 3.09 -14.44
N PRO A 60 -12.23 2.73 -13.71
CA PRO A 60 -11.87 1.34 -13.53
C PRO A 60 -13.00 0.61 -12.79
N ARG A 61 -13.33 -0.60 -13.25
CA ARG A 61 -14.34 -1.45 -12.63
C ARG A 61 -13.69 -2.29 -11.53
N VAL A 62 -14.10 -2.11 -10.28
CA VAL A 62 -13.55 -2.85 -9.12
C VAL A 62 -14.54 -3.94 -8.68
N VAL A 63 -14.04 -5.18 -8.57
CA VAL A 63 -14.85 -6.35 -8.20
C VAL A 63 -14.15 -7.11 -7.07
N THR A 64 -14.90 -7.54 -6.06
CA THR A 64 -14.39 -8.39 -4.97
C THR A 64 -14.06 -9.80 -5.46
N ALA A 65 -13.37 -10.59 -4.64
CA ALA A 65 -13.08 -12.00 -4.93
C ALA A 65 -14.36 -12.84 -5.16
N ASP A 66 -15.47 -12.45 -4.53
CA ASP A 66 -16.78 -13.09 -4.66
C ASP A 66 -17.58 -12.61 -5.88
N GLY A 67 -17.00 -11.74 -6.73
CA GLY A 67 -17.67 -11.22 -7.92
C GLY A 67 -18.62 -10.03 -7.67
N VAL A 68 -18.61 -9.43 -6.48
CA VAL A 68 -19.44 -8.27 -6.16
C VAL A 68 -18.75 -7.00 -6.66
N GLU A 69 -19.45 -6.22 -7.48
CA GLU A 69 -18.95 -4.94 -7.96
C GLU A 69 -19.04 -3.87 -6.86
N LEU A 70 -17.93 -3.15 -6.64
CA LEU A 70 -17.85 -2.07 -5.66
C LEU A 70 -18.03 -0.72 -6.37
N GLU A 71 -18.75 0.20 -5.71
CA GLU A 71 -18.89 1.57 -6.18
C GLU A 71 -17.55 2.31 -6.03
N VAL A 72 -17.04 2.83 -7.14
CA VAL A 72 -15.82 3.63 -7.16
C VAL A 72 -16.18 5.08 -6.84
N LEU A 73 -15.71 5.57 -5.69
CA LEU A 73 -15.92 6.94 -5.23
C LEU A 73 -14.93 7.91 -5.87
N GLN A 74 -13.69 7.45 -6.08
CA GLN A 74 -12.62 8.23 -6.69
C GLN A 74 -11.64 7.28 -7.38
N ALA A 75 -11.15 7.67 -8.56
CA ALA A 75 -10.08 6.98 -9.25
C ALA A 75 -9.10 8.01 -9.82
N VAL A 76 -7.82 7.84 -9.54
CA VAL A 76 -6.74 8.71 -10.00
C VAL A 76 -5.66 7.83 -10.62
N VAL A 77 -5.05 8.27 -11.72
CA VAL A 77 -3.80 7.67 -12.23
C VAL A 77 -2.66 8.56 -11.78
N GLU A 78 -1.73 7.97 -11.03
CA GLU A 78 -0.47 8.60 -10.64
C GLU A 78 0.61 8.14 -11.61
N GLU A 79 1.38 9.08 -12.17
CA GLU A 79 2.54 8.73 -12.99
C GLU A 79 3.63 8.11 -12.09
N ILE A 80 4.23 7.02 -12.55
CA ILE A 80 5.29 6.31 -11.84
C ILE A 80 6.49 6.09 -12.75
N ASP A 81 7.67 5.92 -12.15
CA ASP A 81 8.87 5.55 -12.90
C ASP A 81 8.68 4.20 -13.61
N PRO A 82 9.25 4.03 -14.82
CA PRO A 82 9.20 2.77 -15.53
C PRO A 82 9.88 1.66 -14.70
N PRO A 83 9.38 0.42 -14.77
CA PRO A 83 10.03 -0.71 -14.12
C PRO A 83 11.46 -0.89 -14.66
N GLU A 84 12.39 -1.20 -13.76
CA GLU A 84 13.81 -1.38 -14.11
C GLU A 84 13.99 -2.34 -15.30
N GLY A 85 14.75 -1.91 -16.30
CA GLY A 85 15.07 -2.70 -17.48
C GLY A 85 14.07 -2.57 -18.63
N VAL A 86 13.04 -1.73 -18.50
CA VAL A 86 12.20 -1.32 -19.62
C VAL A 86 12.70 0.03 -20.15
N GLU A 87 13.21 0.04 -21.39
CA GLU A 87 13.60 1.25 -22.12
C GLU A 87 12.47 1.62 -23.09
N GLY A 88 11.92 2.83 -22.98
CA GLY A 88 10.90 3.34 -23.90
C GLY A 88 10.41 4.73 -23.47
N ASP A 89 9.83 5.47 -24.42
CA ASP A 89 9.18 6.77 -24.18
C ASP A 89 7.74 6.61 -23.66
N GLU A 90 7.38 5.42 -23.18
CA GLU A 90 6.06 5.09 -22.65
C GLU A 90 5.92 5.63 -21.21
N THR A 91 4.84 6.36 -20.95
CA THR A 91 4.50 6.83 -19.60
C THR A 91 3.87 5.69 -18.80
N TRP A 92 4.40 5.42 -17.60
CA TRP A 92 3.84 4.43 -16.70
C TRP A 92 2.93 5.10 -15.68
N GLY A 93 1.78 4.48 -15.40
CA GLY A 93 0.80 4.99 -14.45
C GLY A 93 0.32 3.91 -13.50
N GLN A 94 0.13 4.28 -12.24
CA GLN A 94 -0.53 3.47 -11.21
C GLN A 94 -1.94 4.02 -10.96
N TRP A 95 -2.94 3.13 -10.99
CA TRP A 95 -4.29 3.48 -10.56
C TRP A 95 -4.40 3.45 -9.03
N VAL A 96 -4.82 4.57 -8.44
CA VAL A 96 -5.24 4.68 -7.05
C VAL A 96 -6.76 4.84 -7.03
N VAL A 97 -7.45 3.84 -6.46
CA VAL A 97 -8.91 3.76 -6.48
C VAL A 97 -9.46 3.71 -5.06
N THR A 98 -10.39 4.61 -4.75
CA THR A 98 -11.16 4.62 -3.51
C THR A 98 -12.55 4.07 -3.78
N VAL A 99 -12.95 3.06 -3.01
CA VAL A 99 -14.24 2.36 -3.17
C VAL A 99 -15.11 2.48 -1.93
N ALA A 100 -16.43 2.48 -2.13
CA ALA A 100 -17.38 2.32 -1.04
C ALA A 100 -17.52 0.83 -0.69
N LEU A 101 -17.19 0.48 0.55
CA LEU A 101 -17.45 -0.86 1.05
C LEU A 101 -18.95 -1.02 1.35
N PRO A 102 -19.57 -2.17 1.00
CA PRO A 102 -20.96 -2.43 1.35
C PRO A 102 -21.09 -2.38 2.87
N GLN A 103 -21.99 -1.52 3.36
CA GLN A 103 -22.30 -1.46 4.77
C GLN A 103 -22.87 -2.84 5.19
N PRO A 104 -22.35 -3.46 6.26
CA PRO A 104 -22.92 -4.72 6.75
C PRO A 104 -24.40 -4.45 7.04
N THR A 105 -25.27 -5.23 6.41
CA THR A 105 -26.71 -5.05 6.59
C THR A 105 -26.97 -5.21 8.08
N PRO A 106 -27.52 -4.19 8.78
CA PRO A 106 -27.71 -4.29 10.21
C PRO A 106 -28.63 -5.48 10.46
N VAL A 107 -28.07 -6.52 11.10
CA VAL A 107 -28.82 -7.70 11.48
C VAL A 107 -29.92 -7.21 12.39
N LYS A 108 -31.16 -7.27 11.91
CA LYS A 108 -32.32 -6.74 12.62
C LYS A 108 -32.39 -7.46 13.98
N PRO A 109 -32.16 -6.77 15.10
CA PRO A 109 -32.17 -7.41 16.41
C PRO A 109 -33.60 -7.90 16.66
N GLY A 110 -33.80 -9.21 16.59
CA GLY A 110 -35.12 -9.84 16.70
C GLY A 110 -35.51 -10.79 15.56
N SER A 111 -34.70 -10.91 14.50
CA SER A 111 -34.75 -12.13 13.70
C SER A 111 -33.95 -13.19 14.44
N ASP A 112 -34.67 -14.06 15.16
CA ASP A 112 -34.13 -15.32 15.69
C ASP A 112 -33.26 -15.95 14.60
N PRO A 113 -31.98 -16.30 14.88
CA PRO A 113 -31.17 -17.03 13.93
C PRO A 113 -31.97 -18.28 13.58
N ALA A 114 -32.39 -18.39 12.32
CA ALA A 114 -33.01 -19.59 11.80
C ALA A 114 -32.03 -20.72 12.12
N VAL A 115 -32.39 -21.52 13.11
CA VAL A 115 -31.66 -22.69 13.54
C VAL A 115 -31.34 -23.46 12.26
N PRO A 116 -30.06 -23.64 11.90
CA PRO A 116 -29.72 -24.45 10.74
C PRO A 116 -30.42 -25.80 10.92
N PRO A 117 -31.03 -26.40 9.88
CA PRO A 117 -31.64 -27.71 10.02
C PRO A 117 -30.58 -28.65 10.60
N VAL A 118 -30.82 -29.08 11.84
CA VAL A 118 -30.02 -30.06 12.54
C VAL A 118 -29.99 -31.29 11.65
N VAL A 119 -28.84 -31.51 11.00
CA VAL A 119 -28.50 -32.83 10.49
C VAL A 119 -28.38 -33.69 11.74
N GLU A 120 -29.30 -34.64 11.90
CA GLU A 120 -29.29 -35.64 12.98
C GLU A 120 -28.02 -36.49 12.86
N GLU A 121 -26.92 -36.00 13.44
CA GLU A 121 -25.72 -36.78 13.67
C GLU A 121 -25.92 -37.63 14.93
N SER A 122 -25.81 -38.94 14.75
CA SER A 122 -26.01 -39.99 15.75
C SER A 122 -25.36 -39.68 17.12
N PRO A 123 -26.05 -39.95 18.25
CA PRO A 123 -25.49 -39.71 19.57
C PRO A 123 -24.55 -40.84 20.01
N ALA A 124 -23.36 -40.49 20.46
CA ALA A 124 -22.52 -41.30 21.35
C ALA A 124 -21.56 -40.38 22.14
N PRO A 125 -21.07 -40.80 23.33
CA PRO A 125 -21.71 -40.59 24.61
C PRO A 125 -21.02 -39.52 25.48
N ALA A 126 -21.79 -39.00 26.43
CA ALA A 126 -21.36 -38.12 27.51
C ALA A 126 -20.28 -38.75 28.39
N GLY A 127 -19.30 -37.94 28.79
CA GLY A 127 -18.43 -38.21 29.94
C GLY A 127 -17.12 -37.44 29.88
N GLY A 128 -17.05 -36.28 30.53
CA GLY A 128 -15.79 -35.58 30.72
C GLY A 128 -15.92 -34.17 31.28
N ASP A 129 -16.41 -34.04 32.51
CA ASP A 129 -16.07 -32.89 33.36
C ASP A 129 -14.57 -32.94 33.65
N GLY A 130 -13.77 -32.35 32.77
CA GLY A 130 -12.33 -32.16 32.92
C GLY A 130 -12.03 -30.72 33.31
N ALA A 131 -11.31 -30.56 34.40
CA ALA A 131 -10.75 -29.30 34.89
C ALA A 131 -9.95 -28.55 33.78
N PRO A 132 -9.65 -27.25 33.95
CA PRO A 132 -8.69 -26.54 33.09
C PRO A 132 -7.28 -27.10 33.31
N ASP A 133 -7.03 -28.28 32.75
CA ASP A 133 -5.73 -28.93 32.71
C ASP A 133 -4.88 -28.21 31.68
N GLY A 134 -3.82 -27.58 32.19
CA GLY A 134 -2.50 -27.55 31.58
C GLY A 134 -2.43 -27.06 30.15
N ASP A 135 -1.88 -25.85 30.03
CA ASP A 135 -1.17 -25.26 28.89
C ASP A 135 -0.14 -26.26 28.30
N THR A 136 -0.64 -27.36 27.75
CA THR A 136 0.14 -28.38 27.08
C THR A 136 0.37 -27.80 25.70
N PRO A 137 1.59 -27.33 25.39
CA PRO A 137 1.85 -26.68 24.13
C PRO A 137 1.42 -27.63 23.01
N ALA A 138 0.55 -27.13 22.14
CA ALA A 138 0.13 -27.87 20.96
C ALA A 138 1.39 -28.41 20.26
N PRO A 139 1.36 -29.67 19.76
CA PRO A 139 2.51 -30.23 19.06
C PRO A 139 2.92 -29.26 17.96
N ALA A 140 4.20 -28.86 17.97
CA ALA A 140 4.74 -27.91 17.01
C ALA A 140 4.42 -28.41 15.60
N ALA A 141 3.76 -27.57 14.81
CA ALA A 141 3.50 -27.87 13.41
C ALA A 141 4.83 -28.19 12.70
N PRO A 142 4.84 -29.08 11.69
CA PRO A 142 6.03 -29.33 10.91
C PRO A 142 6.57 -28.01 10.32
N PRO A 143 7.90 -27.85 10.21
CA PRO A 143 8.51 -26.64 9.65
C PRO A 143 8.07 -26.46 8.19
N PHE A 144 7.79 -25.21 7.81
CA PHE A 144 7.39 -24.85 6.46
C PHE A 144 8.59 -24.94 5.51
N ASP A 145 8.47 -25.71 4.43
CA ASP A 145 9.51 -25.83 3.39
C ASP A 145 9.15 -24.94 2.19
N PRO A 146 9.84 -23.80 1.99
CA PRO A 146 9.43 -22.86 0.96
C PRO A 146 9.66 -23.38 -0.46
N SER A 147 10.48 -24.42 -0.65
CA SER A 147 10.76 -25.02 -1.97
C SER A 147 9.55 -25.77 -2.56
N GLU A 148 8.63 -26.24 -1.70
CA GLU A 148 7.39 -26.91 -2.12
C GLU A 148 6.23 -25.93 -2.39
N HIS A 149 6.45 -24.63 -2.18
CA HIS A 149 5.42 -23.60 -2.26
C HIS A 149 5.71 -22.57 -3.34
N SER A 150 4.66 -21.98 -3.90
CA SER A 150 4.77 -20.86 -4.85
C SER A 150 5.17 -19.56 -4.15
N ASN A 151 5.75 -18.60 -4.89
CA ASN A 151 6.11 -17.27 -4.33
C ASN A 151 4.96 -16.61 -3.56
N ARG A 152 3.73 -16.76 -4.05
CA ARG A 152 2.54 -16.18 -3.41
C ARG A 152 2.25 -16.84 -2.07
N GLU A 153 2.36 -18.16 -1.98
CA GLU A 153 2.14 -18.91 -0.75
C GLU A 153 3.23 -18.64 0.28
N VAL A 154 4.49 -18.54 -0.15
CA VAL A 154 5.61 -18.16 0.72
C VAL A 154 5.39 -16.77 1.32
N LEU A 155 5.03 -15.78 0.49
CA LEU A 155 4.73 -14.42 0.98
C LEU A 155 3.51 -14.38 1.92
N ALA A 156 2.46 -15.14 1.61
CA ALA A 156 1.29 -15.24 2.49
C ALA A 156 1.64 -15.90 3.83
N TYR A 157 2.49 -16.93 3.84
CA TYR A 157 2.98 -17.57 5.05
C TYR A 157 3.82 -16.60 5.89
N LEU A 158 4.77 -15.89 5.26
CA LEU A 158 5.62 -14.86 5.88
C LEU A 158 4.80 -13.73 6.54
N ASP A 159 3.61 -13.45 6.04
CA ASP A 159 2.70 -12.46 6.63
C ASP A 159 2.03 -12.92 7.94
N THR A 160 2.09 -14.22 8.24
CA THR A 160 1.48 -14.80 9.45
C THR A 160 2.49 -15.15 10.55
N VAL A 161 3.75 -15.36 10.19
CA VAL A 161 4.80 -15.82 11.12
C VAL A 161 5.63 -14.69 11.72
N GLY A 162 6.27 -14.96 12.86
CA GLY A 162 7.17 -14.00 13.51
C GLY A 162 8.53 -13.84 12.83
N GLU A 163 9.34 -12.88 13.31
CA GLU A 163 10.63 -12.50 12.71
C GLU A 163 11.61 -13.68 12.57
N GLU A 164 11.73 -14.53 13.60
CA GLU A 164 12.67 -15.66 13.59
C GLU A 164 12.34 -16.68 12.48
N GLU A 165 11.07 -17.04 12.33
CA GLU A 165 10.63 -17.97 11.29
C GLU A 165 10.65 -17.33 9.91
N ALA A 166 10.32 -16.04 9.81
CA ALA A 166 10.45 -15.29 8.57
C ALA A 166 11.90 -15.26 8.08
N LEU A 167 12.87 -15.03 8.98
CA LEU A 167 14.30 -15.08 8.65
C LEU A 167 14.74 -16.47 8.17
N ARG A 168 14.33 -17.54 8.87
CA ARG A 168 14.65 -18.93 8.47
C ARG A 168 14.19 -19.22 7.03
N VAL A 169 12.93 -18.92 6.74
CA VAL A 169 12.32 -19.15 5.43
C VAL A 169 13.00 -18.31 4.35
N LEU A 170 13.32 -17.05 4.64
CA LEU A 170 14.01 -16.15 3.70
C LEU A 170 15.45 -16.60 3.41
N ASP A 171 16.17 -17.12 4.40
CA ASP A 171 17.53 -17.63 4.22
C ASP A 171 17.54 -18.97 3.46
N GLU A 172 16.56 -19.85 3.69
CA GLU A 172 16.36 -21.07 2.90
C GLU A 172 16.02 -20.74 1.43
N GLU A 173 15.15 -19.77 1.19
CA GLU A 173 14.84 -19.28 -0.17
C GLU A 173 16.06 -18.70 -0.88
N ALA A 174 16.90 -17.95 -0.15
CA ALA A 174 18.13 -17.38 -0.69
C ALA A 174 19.19 -18.46 -1.00
N ALA A 175 19.17 -19.60 -0.30
CA ALA A 175 20.04 -20.74 -0.57
C ALA A 175 19.55 -21.61 -1.75
N GLY A 176 18.26 -21.54 -2.08
CA GLY A 176 17.61 -22.29 -3.16
C GLY A 176 17.68 -21.60 -4.53
N GLU A 177 16.53 -21.54 -5.21
CA GLU A 177 16.40 -20.99 -6.58
C GLU A 177 16.37 -19.45 -6.63
N ASP A 178 16.46 -18.81 -5.46
CA ASP A 178 16.68 -17.38 -5.28
C ASP A 178 15.71 -16.49 -6.08
N ARG A 179 14.42 -16.75 -5.85
CA ARG A 179 13.30 -16.16 -6.59
C ARG A 179 13.28 -14.65 -6.41
N ALA A 180 13.55 -13.92 -7.50
CA ALA A 180 13.76 -12.47 -7.49
C ALA A 180 12.64 -11.67 -6.81
N GLY A 181 11.40 -12.17 -6.85
CA GLY A 181 10.26 -11.56 -6.16
C GLY A 181 10.41 -11.52 -4.64
N ILE A 182 10.84 -12.62 -4.01
CA ILE A 182 10.94 -12.72 -2.54
C ILE A 182 12.08 -11.84 -2.01
N ARG A 183 13.22 -11.79 -2.73
CA ARG A 183 14.36 -10.91 -2.37
C ARG A 183 13.97 -9.44 -2.27
N LYS A 184 13.15 -8.94 -3.20
CA LYS A 184 12.67 -7.55 -3.19
C LYS A 184 11.84 -7.22 -1.95
N HIS A 185 11.08 -8.20 -1.45
CA HIS A 185 10.23 -8.03 -0.28
C HIS A 185 10.90 -8.35 1.06
N ARG A 186 12.17 -8.82 1.06
CA ARG A 186 12.87 -9.25 2.29
C ARG A 186 12.83 -8.20 3.40
N ALA A 187 13.19 -6.95 3.09
CA ALA A 187 13.23 -5.88 4.09
C ALA A 187 11.83 -5.58 4.66
N ALA A 188 10.83 -5.48 3.78
CA ALA A 188 9.45 -5.19 4.17
C ALA A 188 8.83 -6.31 5.01
N VAL A 189 9.10 -7.58 4.66
CA VAL A 189 8.64 -8.75 5.41
C VAL A 189 9.24 -8.77 6.82
N LEU A 190 10.55 -8.51 6.95
CA LEU A 190 11.21 -8.49 8.26
C LEU A 190 10.72 -7.36 9.15
N GLU A 191 10.50 -6.17 8.59
CA GLU A 191 9.92 -5.05 9.32
C GLU A 191 8.48 -5.36 9.78
N ALA A 192 7.63 -5.89 8.89
CA ALA A 192 6.27 -6.29 9.23
C ALA A 192 6.24 -7.38 10.32
N ALA A 193 7.13 -8.38 10.23
CA ALA A 193 7.26 -9.43 11.23
C ALA A 193 7.72 -8.89 12.60
N ARG A 194 8.63 -7.92 12.60
CA ARG A 194 9.10 -7.22 13.81
C ARG A 194 8.00 -6.39 14.47
N LEU A 195 7.17 -5.71 13.67
CA LEU A 195 6.01 -4.96 14.16
C LEU A 195 4.92 -5.88 14.72
N ARG A 196 4.77 -7.09 14.16
CA ARG A 196 3.79 -8.09 14.61
C ARG A 196 4.19 -8.80 15.88
N GLN A 197 5.49 -8.99 16.14
CA GLN A 197 5.91 -9.50 17.43
C GLN A 197 5.50 -8.47 18.50
N PRO A 198 4.53 -8.80 19.39
CA PRO A 198 4.21 -7.92 20.49
C PRO A 198 5.51 -7.72 21.24
N ALA A 199 5.92 -6.47 21.46
CA ALA A 199 7.15 -6.12 22.15
C ALA A 199 7.26 -7.04 23.36
N ARG A 200 8.09 -8.08 23.24
CA ARG A 200 8.07 -9.22 24.15
C ARG A 200 8.78 -8.72 25.39
N GLU A 201 8.00 -8.03 26.20
CA GLU A 201 8.23 -7.59 27.56
C GLU A 201 9.71 -7.59 27.96
N VAL A 202 10.47 -6.64 27.40
CA VAL A 202 11.81 -6.27 27.90
C VAL A 202 11.72 -5.80 29.38
N ALA A 203 10.50 -5.64 29.93
CA ALA A 203 10.26 -5.33 31.33
C ALA A 203 10.64 -6.47 32.31
N ALA A 204 10.93 -7.70 31.85
CA ALA A 204 11.32 -8.77 32.76
C ALA A 204 12.82 -8.75 33.16
N ASP A 205 13.70 -8.14 32.36
CA ASP A 205 15.15 -8.19 32.63
C ASP A 205 15.68 -6.95 33.39
N ASP A 206 14.97 -5.81 33.32
CA ASP A 206 15.34 -4.61 34.07
C ASP A 206 15.01 -4.69 35.57
N SER A 207 14.23 -5.69 35.99
CA SER A 207 13.85 -5.90 37.39
C SER A 207 14.77 -6.86 38.15
N ARG A 208 15.84 -7.38 37.53
CA ARG A 208 16.83 -8.28 38.18
C ARG A 208 18.15 -7.62 38.57
N GLY A 209 18.33 -6.33 38.24
CA GLY A 209 19.42 -5.48 38.72
C GLY A 209 19.25 -5.05 40.18
N GLY A 210 19.04 -6.00 41.09
CA GLY A 210 19.06 -5.76 42.51
C GLY A 210 20.44 -5.30 42.98
N GLY A 211 20.49 -4.10 43.57
CA GLY A 211 21.37 -3.81 44.70
C GLY A 211 22.87 -3.70 44.41
N ARG A 212 23.30 -2.53 43.92
CA ARG A 212 24.49 -1.89 44.49
C ARG A 212 24.11 -0.51 44.94
N GLY A 213 23.61 -0.44 46.18
CA GLY A 213 23.49 0.83 46.87
C GLY A 213 24.88 1.48 46.91
N GLU A 214 24.96 2.70 46.40
CA GLU A 214 25.96 3.67 46.84
C GLU A 214 25.94 3.68 48.37
N GLN A 215 26.97 3.14 48.99
CA GLN A 215 27.23 3.41 50.39
C GLN A 215 27.53 4.91 50.50
N PRO A 216 26.83 5.68 51.34
CA PRO A 216 27.24 7.05 51.62
C PRO A 216 28.62 6.99 52.29
N GLU A 217 29.61 7.65 51.69
CA GLU A 217 30.93 7.86 52.28
C GLU A 217 30.76 8.54 53.64
N THR A 218 30.95 7.79 54.72
CA THR A 218 31.15 8.35 56.06
C THR A 218 32.53 8.97 56.09
N ARG A 219 32.59 10.28 55.95
CA ARG A 219 33.78 11.10 56.12
C ARG A 219 34.01 11.29 57.62
N ASP A 220 34.86 10.47 58.21
CA ASP A 220 35.42 10.72 59.54
C ASP A 220 36.37 11.91 59.51
N TRP A 221 36.32 12.67 60.60
CA TRP A 221 37.01 13.92 60.90
C TRP A 221 38.37 13.68 61.56
#